data_AF-A0A293M7H1-F1
#
_entry.id   AF-A0A293M7H1-F1
#
_cell.length_a   1.000
_cell.length_b   1.000
_cell.length_c   1.000
_cell.angle_alpha   90.00
_cell.angle_beta   90.00
_cell.angle_gamma   90.00
#
_symmetry.space_group_name_H-M   'P 1'
#
loop_
_entity.id
_entity.type
_entity.pdbx_description
1 polymer ?
#
loop_
_entity_poly.entity_id
_entity_poly.type
_entity_poly.pdbx_seq_one_letter_code
_entity_poly.pdbx_strand_id
1 'polypeptide(L)'
;MSFMAGVKDVGEVHTRLFDHRPFLQGEMKYFVKEFEAKRSDREIQRLFEMLENLTAIRETQVDRVCRMSEQNLCTLTGNLEVAMSMCNKILSAEDKINVAEDLSERRQQRQREWDNFTQDIHNKTAWVDQAFLDKEKEIIECYRTLQEKLYSKHVA
;
A
#
# COMPACT_ATOMS: atom_id res chain seq x y z
N MET A 1 -52.89 50.12 84.78
CA MET A 1 -52.92 48.99 83.82
C MET A 1 -52.26 49.30 82.46
N SER A 2 -52.04 50.56 82.06
CA SER A 2 -51.50 50.91 80.73
C SER A 2 -49.99 50.61 80.51
N PHE A 3 -49.16 50.62 81.56
CA PHE A 3 -47.70 50.50 81.43
C PHE A 3 -47.21 49.07 81.11
N MET A 4 -47.89 48.05 81.66
CA MET A 4 -47.55 46.65 81.38
C MET A 4 -47.90 46.22 79.96
N ALA A 5 -48.88 46.85 79.31
CA ALA A 5 -49.22 46.60 77.92
C ALA A 5 -48.08 47.03 76.98
N GLY A 6 -47.51 48.22 77.21
CA GLY A 6 -46.41 48.74 76.41
C GLY A 6 -45.11 47.92 76.51
N VAL A 7 -44.79 47.37 77.69
CA VAL A 7 -43.62 46.48 77.86
C VAL A 7 -43.81 45.16 77.10
N LYS A 8 -45.04 44.65 77.03
CA LYS A 8 -45.38 43.44 76.28
C LYS A 8 -45.24 43.65 74.78
N ASP A 9 -45.77 44.76 74.26
CA ASP A 9 -45.67 45.10 72.83
C ASP A 9 -44.20 45.31 72.41
N VAL A 10 -43.40 46.00 73.21
CA VAL A 10 -41.97 46.19 72.92
C VAL A 10 -41.21 44.86 72.92
N GLY A 11 -41.54 43.95 73.85
CA GLY A 11 -40.98 42.59 73.87
C GLY A 11 -41.38 41.77 72.64
N GLU A 12 -42.62 41.89 72.18
CA GLU A 12 -43.09 41.20 70.97
C GLU A 12 -42.41 41.73 69.71
N VAL A 13 -42.26 43.05 69.58
CA VAL A 13 -41.55 43.69 68.47
C VAL A 13 -40.08 43.30 68.46
N HIS A 14 -39.42 43.29 69.62
CA HIS A 14 -38.03 42.83 69.74
C HIS A 14 -37.89 41.36 69.34
N THR A 15 -38.81 40.49 69.77
CA THR A 15 -38.76 39.07 69.42
C THR A 15 -39.00 38.88 67.91
N ARG A 16 -39.91 39.63 67.28
CA ARG A 16 -40.09 39.58 65.82
C ARG A 16 -38.89 40.08 65.02
N LEU A 17 -38.21 41.12 65.49
CA LEU A 17 -37.06 41.71 64.79
C LEU A 17 -35.79 40.86 64.94
N PHE A 18 -35.60 40.22 66.09
CA PHE A 18 -34.36 39.51 66.43
C PHE A 18 -34.51 37.98 66.53
N ASP A 19 -35.69 37.42 66.28
CA ASP A 19 -35.83 35.97 66.13
C ASP A 19 -35.42 35.53 64.72
N HIS A 20 -34.16 35.14 64.58
CA HIS A 20 -33.59 34.67 63.31
C HIS A 20 -33.98 33.22 62.98
N ARG A 21 -34.71 32.52 63.86
CA ARG A 21 -35.10 31.11 63.65
C ARG A 21 -35.85 30.88 62.33
N PRO A 22 -36.80 31.71 61.89
CA PRO A 22 -37.50 31.51 60.62
C PRO A 22 -36.56 31.62 59.41
N PHE A 23 -35.63 32.57 59.44
CA PHE A 23 -34.62 32.74 58.40
C PHE A 23 -33.68 31.53 58.35
N LEU A 24 -33.09 31.16 59.49
CA LEU A 24 -32.17 30.02 59.58
C LEU A 24 -32.85 28.71 59.19
N GLN A 25 -34.10 28.48 59.58
CA GLN A 25 -34.85 27.31 59.15
C GLN A 25 -35.14 27.31 57.64
N GLY A 26 -35.39 28.47 57.04
CA GLY A 26 -35.54 28.62 55.60
C GLY A 26 -34.27 28.23 54.85
N GLU A 27 -33.13 28.78 55.26
CA GLU A 27 -31.82 28.47 54.68
C GLU A 27 -31.44 27.00 54.86
N MET A 28 -31.69 26.42 56.04
CA MET A 28 -31.41 25.00 56.31
C MET A 28 -32.25 24.09 55.40
N LYS A 29 -33.54 24.40 55.21
CA LYS A 29 -34.42 23.66 54.30
C LYS A 29 -34.00 23.82 52.84
N TYR A 30 -33.59 25.01 52.44
CA TYR A 30 -33.08 25.26 51.09
C TYR A 30 -31.80 24.48 50.83
N PHE A 31 -30.86 24.48 51.77
CA PHE A 31 -29.62 23.73 51.69
C PHE A 31 -29.86 22.22 51.50
N VAL A 32 -30.69 21.60 52.36
CA VAL A 32 -31.06 20.18 52.22
C VAL A 32 -31.72 19.89 50.88
N LYS A 33 -32.63 20.76 50.43
CA LYS A 33 -33.32 20.58 49.13
C LYS A 33 -32.35 20.65 47.95
N GLU A 34 -31.44 21.61 47.92
CA GLU A 34 -30.51 21.78 46.80
C GLU A 34 -29.40 20.74 46.79
N PHE A 35 -28.87 20.36 47.95
CA PHE A 35 -27.68 19.52 48.03
C PHE A 35 -27.97 18.04 48.24
N GLU A 36 -29.07 17.69 48.89
CA GLU A 36 -29.45 16.29 49.11
C GLU A 36 -30.59 15.88 48.16
N ALA A 37 -31.66 16.67 48.06
CA ALA A 37 -32.85 16.26 47.29
C ALA A 37 -32.70 16.41 45.77
N LYS A 38 -32.04 17.46 45.26
CA LYS A 38 -31.84 17.65 43.81
C LYS A 38 -30.73 16.77 43.23
N ARG A 39 -29.77 16.33 44.04
CA ARG A 39 -28.65 15.49 43.61
C ARG A 39 -29.12 14.08 43.25
N SER A 40 -30.15 13.60 43.94
CA SER A 40 -30.80 12.30 43.74
C SER A 40 -29.76 11.17 43.61
N ASP A 41 -30.01 10.17 42.77
CA ASP A 41 -29.13 9.01 42.60
C ASP A 41 -28.12 9.18 41.47
N ARG A 42 -27.89 10.41 40.99
CA ARG A 42 -27.05 10.65 39.80
C ARG A 42 -25.60 10.20 40.00
N GLU A 43 -25.07 10.34 41.21
CA GLU A 43 -23.72 9.86 41.55
C GLU A 43 -23.66 8.34 41.66
N ILE A 44 -24.72 7.74 42.20
CA ILE A 44 -24.88 6.28 42.29
C ILE A 44 -24.93 5.69 40.88
N GLN A 45 -25.72 6.28 39.98
CA GLN A 45 -25.81 5.84 38.59
C GLN A 45 -24.46 5.92 37.86
N ARG A 46 -23.71 7.02 38.05
CA ARG A 46 -22.35 7.16 37.50
C ARG A 46 -21.38 6.11 38.05
N LEU A 47 -21.49 5.78 39.34
CA LEU A 47 -20.68 4.74 39.95
C LEU A 47 -21.00 3.37 39.35
N PHE A 48 -22.27 3.07 39.10
CA PHE A 48 -22.69 1.83 38.42
C PHE A 48 -22.19 1.77 36.98
N GLU A 49 -22.33 2.85 36.20
CA GLU A 49 -21.78 2.94 34.83
C GLU A 49 -20.26 2.74 34.83
N MET A 50 -19.55 3.36 35.78
CA MET A 50 -18.11 3.21 35.90
C MET A 50 -17.72 1.78 36.29
N LEU A 51 -18.46 1.15 37.21
CA LEU A 51 -18.26 -0.24 37.60
C LEU A 51 -18.50 -1.19 36.42
N GLU A 52 -19.59 -1.01 35.68
CA GLU A 52 -19.92 -1.80 34.48
C GLU A 52 -18.80 -1.70 33.44
N ASN A 53 -18.33 -0.49 33.15
CA ASN A 53 -17.22 -0.26 32.22
C ASN A 53 -15.93 -0.92 32.70
N LEU A 54 -15.58 -0.78 33.98
CA LEU A 54 -14.39 -1.39 34.56
C LEU A 54 -14.46 -2.92 34.51
N THR A 55 -15.61 -3.50 34.84
CA THR A 55 -15.84 -4.94 34.76
C THR A 55 -15.76 -5.41 33.31
N ALA A 56 -16.40 -4.71 32.36
CA ALA A 56 -16.33 -5.06 30.94
C ALA A 56 -14.88 -5.03 30.42
N ILE A 57 -14.11 -4.00 30.78
CA ILE A 57 -12.70 -3.89 30.41
C ILE A 57 -11.90 -5.06 30.99
N ARG A 58 -12.02 -5.29 32.30
CA ARG A 58 -11.27 -6.32 33.03
C ARG A 58 -11.58 -7.73 32.55
N GLU A 59 -12.86 -8.07 32.41
CA GLU A 59 -13.30 -9.44 32.15
C GLU A 59 -13.25 -9.81 30.67
N THR A 60 -13.38 -8.83 29.76
CA THR A 60 -13.56 -9.15 28.32
C THR A 60 -12.63 -8.39 27.38
N GLN A 61 -12.46 -7.08 27.54
CA GLN A 61 -11.80 -6.29 26.50
C GLN A 61 -10.28 -6.50 26.49
N VAL A 62 -9.65 -6.66 27.64
CA VAL A 62 -8.20 -6.93 27.73
C VAL A 62 -7.86 -8.24 27.01
N ASP A 63 -8.53 -9.33 27.38
CA ASP A 63 -8.32 -10.65 26.76
C ASP A 63 -8.60 -10.63 25.25
N ARG A 64 -9.67 -9.95 24.84
CA ARG A 64 -10.02 -9.80 23.43
C ARG A 64 -8.90 -9.08 22.65
N VAL A 65 -8.40 -7.97 23.18
CA VAL A 65 -7.33 -7.20 22.52
C VAL A 65 -6.05 -8.03 22.43
N CYS A 66 -5.66 -8.73 23.50
CA CYS A 66 -4.49 -9.62 23.47
C CYS A 66 -4.61 -10.68 22.38
N ARG A 67 -5.73 -11.42 22.32
CA ARG A 67 -5.94 -12.48 21.31
C ARG A 67 -5.98 -11.93 19.89
N MET A 68 -6.67 -10.80 19.68
CA MET A 68 -6.71 -10.16 18.36
C MET A 68 -5.33 -9.64 17.95
N SER A 69 -4.57 -9.10 18.89
CA SER A 69 -3.20 -8.63 18.65
C SER A 69 -2.29 -9.79 18.26
N GLU A 70 -2.30 -10.89 19.01
CA GLU A 70 -1.51 -12.08 18.71
C GLU A 70 -1.79 -12.61 17.29
N GLN A 71 -3.06 -12.77 16.93
CA GLN A 71 -3.44 -13.29 15.60
C GLN A 71 -3.08 -12.32 14.47
N ASN A 72 -3.48 -11.06 14.60
CA ASN A 72 -3.34 -10.07 13.53
C ASN A 72 -1.88 -9.65 13.35
N LEU A 73 -1.12 -9.45 14.43
CA LEU A 73 0.29 -9.06 14.34
C LEU A 73 1.16 -10.20 13.80
N CYS A 74 0.89 -11.46 14.18
CA CYS A 74 1.62 -12.60 13.60
C CYS A 74 1.35 -12.70 12.09
N THR A 75 0.08 -12.56 11.68
CA THR A 75 -0.30 -12.58 10.25
C THR A 75 0.35 -11.44 9.49
N LEU A 76 0.32 -10.22 10.04
CA LEU A 76 0.94 -9.04 9.44
C LEU A 76 2.45 -9.23 9.30
N THR A 77 3.12 -9.73 10.34
CA THR A 77 4.56 -10.00 10.33
C THR A 77 4.92 -10.99 9.24
N GLY A 78 4.22 -12.12 9.15
CA GLY A 78 4.48 -13.12 8.10
C GLY A 78 4.28 -12.57 6.68
N ASN A 79 3.22 -11.79 6.46
CA ASN A 79 3.00 -11.13 5.17
C ASN A 79 4.13 -10.14 4.82
N LEU A 80 4.60 -9.40 5.82
CA LEU A 80 5.69 -8.44 5.65
C LEU A 80 7.02 -9.14 5.33
N GLU A 81 7.32 -10.25 5.99
CA GLU A 81 8.50 -11.08 5.73
C GLU A 81 8.48 -11.64 4.30
N VAL A 82 7.33 -12.13 3.83
CA VAL A 82 7.16 -12.61 2.46
C VAL A 82 7.40 -11.47 1.46
N ALA A 83 6.76 -10.31 1.67
CA ALA A 83 6.94 -9.15 0.81
C ALA A 83 8.41 -8.68 0.78
N MET A 84 9.07 -8.65 1.93
CA MET A 84 10.48 -8.30 2.06
C MET A 84 11.37 -9.32 1.31
N SER A 85 11.08 -10.62 1.44
CA SER A 85 11.78 -11.69 0.72
C SER A 85 11.64 -11.53 -0.79
N MET A 86 10.44 -11.18 -1.28
CA MET A 86 10.21 -10.92 -2.70
C MET A 86 11.00 -9.71 -3.20
N CYS A 87 10.99 -8.60 -2.45
CA CYS A 87 11.75 -7.40 -2.81
C CYS A 87 13.25 -7.72 -2.88
N ASN A 88 13.79 -8.43 -1.88
CA ASN A 88 15.19 -8.83 -1.86
C ASN A 88 15.55 -9.76 -3.02
N LYS A 89 14.65 -10.67 -3.41
CA LYS A 89 14.85 -11.52 -4.59
C LYS A 89 14.96 -10.70 -5.86
N ILE A 90 14.08 -9.70 -6.05
CA ILE A 90 14.10 -8.81 -7.22
C ILE A 90 15.42 -8.04 -7.27
N LEU A 91 15.82 -7.39 -6.16
CA LEU A 91 17.09 -6.66 -6.08
C LEU A 91 18.29 -7.58 -6.38
N SER A 92 18.31 -8.78 -5.79
CA SER A 92 19.40 -9.73 -6.03
C SER A 92 19.43 -10.28 -7.46
N ALA A 93 18.29 -10.29 -8.16
CA ALA A 93 18.23 -10.70 -9.56
C ALA A 93 18.75 -9.58 -10.47
N GLU A 94 18.43 -8.32 -10.15
CA GLU A 94 18.99 -7.15 -10.83
C GLU A 94 20.52 -7.12 -10.72
N ASP A 95 21.08 -7.35 -9.53
CA ASP A 95 22.53 -7.42 -9.31
C ASP A 95 23.23 -8.56 -10.06
N LYS A 96 22.53 -9.68 -10.31
CA LYS A 96 23.10 -10.87 -10.97
C LYS A 96 23.04 -10.80 -12.50
N ILE A 97 22.09 -10.05 -13.06
CA ILE A 97 22.00 -9.88 -14.50
C ILE A 97 22.97 -8.75 -14.86
N ASN A 98 24.21 -9.11 -15.23
CA ASN A 98 25.09 -8.18 -15.95
C ASN A 98 24.55 -7.99 -17.37
N VAL A 99 23.45 -7.23 -17.50
CA VAL A 99 22.71 -6.99 -18.75
C VAL A 99 23.67 -6.53 -19.85
N ALA A 100 24.72 -5.80 -19.51
CA ALA A 100 25.72 -5.33 -20.45
C ALA A 100 26.51 -6.47 -21.13
N GLU A 101 26.82 -7.53 -20.38
CA GLU A 101 27.63 -8.66 -20.87
C GLU A 101 26.78 -9.62 -21.72
N ASP A 102 25.58 -10.01 -21.27
CA ASP A 102 24.64 -10.84 -22.04
C ASP A 102 24.22 -10.17 -23.36
N LEU A 103 24.00 -8.84 -23.34
CA LEU A 103 23.70 -8.10 -24.57
C LEU A 103 24.89 -8.04 -25.53
N SER A 104 26.12 -7.97 -25.01
CA SER A 104 27.34 -7.98 -25.83
C SER A 104 27.52 -9.31 -26.54
N GLU A 105 27.41 -10.43 -25.82
CA GLU A 105 27.53 -11.77 -26.38
C GLU A 105 26.46 -12.03 -27.45
N ARG A 106 25.20 -11.66 -27.18
CA ARG A 106 24.10 -11.77 -28.17
C ARG A 106 24.30 -10.87 -29.38
N ARG A 107 24.94 -9.70 -29.24
CA ARG A 107 25.30 -8.84 -30.38
C ARG A 107 26.39 -9.48 -31.22
N GLN A 108 27.43 -10.03 -30.60
CA GLN A 108 28.51 -10.73 -31.30
C GLN A 108 28.00 -11.97 -32.04
N GLN A 109 27.08 -12.72 -31.43
CA GLN A 109 26.45 -13.88 -32.08
C GLN A 109 25.69 -13.49 -33.34
N ARG A 110 24.84 -12.45 -33.27
CA ARG A 110 24.12 -11.93 -34.44
C ARG A 110 25.07 -11.41 -35.52
N GLN A 111 26.19 -10.78 -35.13
CA GLN A 111 27.19 -10.33 -36.09
C GLN A 111 27.81 -11.51 -36.84
N ARG A 112 28.21 -12.58 -36.13
CA ARG A 112 28.75 -13.80 -36.77
C ARG A 112 27.76 -14.45 -37.73
N GLU A 113 26.49 -14.52 -37.34
CA GLU A 113 25.42 -15.05 -38.19
C GLU A 113 25.22 -14.19 -39.45
N TRP A 114 25.25 -12.87 -39.30
CA TRP A 114 25.15 -11.93 -40.41
C TRP A 114 26.33 -12.02 -41.38
N ASP A 115 27.56 -12.12 -40.85
CA ASP A 115 28.78 -12.24 -41.65
C ASP A 115 28.75 -13.56 -42.45
N ASN A 116 28.36 -14.67 -41.81
CA ASN A 116 28.20 -15.97 -42.48
C ASN A 116 27.14 -15.93 -43.59
N PHE A 117 25.98 -15.33 -43.31
CA PHE A 117 24.92 -15.18 -44.30
C PHE A 117 25.38 -14.33 -45.49
N THR A 118 26.03 -13.20 -45.22
CA THR A 118 26.55 -12.30 -46.25
C THR A 118 27.59 -12.99 -47.12
N GLN A 119 28.49 -13.76 -46.51
CA GLN A 119 29.49 -14.54 -47.23
C GLN A 119 28.86 -15.63 -48.11
N ASP A 120 27.85 -16.35 -47.61
CA ASP A 120 27.13 -17.36 -48.38
C ASP A 120 26.43 -16.76 -49.60
N ILE A 121 25.77 -15.61 -49.45
CA ILE A 121 25.14 -14.88 -50.55
C ILE A 121 26.19 -14.42 -51.57
N HIS A 122 27.32 -13.87 -51.13
CA HIS A 122 28.40 -13.47 -52.03
C HIS A 122 28.94 -14.66 -52.83
N ASN A 123 29.18 -15.80 -52.17
CA ASN A 123 29.67 -17.01 -52.81
C ASN A 123 28.68 -17.54 -53.85
N LYS A 124 27.39 -17.58 -53.52
CA LYS A 124 26.33 -18.02 -54.44
C LYS A 124 26.22 -17.11 -55.66
N THR A 125 26.27 -15.80 -55.44
CA THR A 125 26.21 -14.80 -56.53
C THR A 125 27.40 -14.97 -57.47
N ALA A 126 28.62 -15.05 -56.93
CA ALA A 126 29.83 -15.25 -57.72
C ALA A 126 29.81 -16.58 -58.50
N TRP A 127 29.28 -17.66 -57.91
CA TRP A 127 29.12 -18.93 -58.59
C TRP A 127 28.15 -18.85 -59.76
N VAL A 128 27.00 -18.18 -59.57
CA VAL A 128 26.02 -17.96 -60.65
C VAL A 128 26.64 -17.16 -61.78
N ASP A 129 27.31 -16.04 -61.47
CA ASP A 129 27.98 -15.20 -62.48
C ASP A 129 29.01 -15.99 -63.29
N GLN A 130 29.83 -16.80 -62.61
CA GLN A 130 30.83 -17.64 -63.26
C GLN A 130 30.19 -18.68 -64.18
N ALA A 131 29.11 -19.35 -63.73
CA ALA A 131 28.39 -20.31 -64.55
C ALA A 131 27.78 -19.67 -65.81
N PHE A 132 27.28 -18.44 -65.71
CA PHE A 132 26.81 -17.69 -66.87
C PHE A 132 27.94 -17.35 -67.85
N LEU A 133 29.08 -16.87 -67.36
CA LEU A 133 30.25 -16.58 -68.19
C LEU A 133 30.77 -17.82 -68.93
N ASP A 134 30.78 -18.97 -68.26
CA ASP A 134 31.24 -20.22 -68.87
C ASP A 134 30.26 -20.70 -69.95
N LYS A 135 28.93 -20.55 -69.73
CA LYS A 135 27.92 -20.83 -70.76
C LYS A 135 27.98 -19.88 -71.94
N GLU A 136 28.23 -18.59 -71.70
CA GLU A 136 28.43 -17.63 -72.78
C GLU A 136 29.62 -18.03 -73.67
N LYS A 137 30.76 -18.39 -73.06
CA LYS A 137 31.94 -18.90 -73.78
C LYS A 137 31.64 -20.16 -74.58
N GLU A 138 30.96 -21.15 -73.98
CA GLU A 138 30.54 -22.37 -74.67
C GLU A 138 29.70 -22.07 -75.92
N ILE A 139 28.75 -21.14 -75.80
CA ILE A 139 27.87 -20.72 -76.90
C ILE A 139 28.68 -20.04 -78.01
N ILE A 140 29.54 -19.08 -77.65
CA ILE A 140 30.42 -18.38 -78.61
C ILE A 140 31.27 -19.39 -79.38
N GLU A 141 31.87 -20.36 -78.68
CA GLU A 141 32.72 -21.39 -79.28
C GLU A 141 31.93 -22.34 -80.20
N CYS A 142 30.71 -22.69 -79.82
CA CYS A 142 29.80 -23.50 -80.65
C CYS A 142 29.48 -22.78 -81.98
N TYR A 143 29.12 -21.49 -81.92
CA TYR A 143 28.86 -20.68 -83.10
C TYR A 143 30.10 -20.51 -83.97
N ARG A 144 31.28 -20.26 -83.37
CA ARG A 144 32.57 -20.19 -84.08
C ARG A 144 32.84 -21.48 -84.86
N THR A 145 32.69 -22.62 -84.21
CA THR A 145 32.89 -23.95 -84.82
C THR A 145 31.88 -24.20 -85.95
N LEU A 146 30.62 -23.83 -85.76
CA LEU A 146 29.58 -23.95 -86.79
C LEU A 146 29.89 -23.08 -88.00
N GLN A 147 30.33 -21.84 -87.77
CA GLN A 147 30.74 -20.90 -88.79
C GLN A 147 31.91 -21.45 -89.62
N GLU A 148 32.95 -21.97 -88.98
CA GLU A 148 34.09 -22.61 -89.66
C GLU A 148 33.66 -23.81 -90.52
N LYS A 149 32.76 -24.66 -90.00
CA LYS A 149 32.20 -25.79 -90.77
C LYS A 149 31.39 -25.33 -91.98
N LEU A 150 30.63 -24.24 -91.87
CA LEU A 150 29.87 -23.67 -92.98
C LEU A 150 30.79 -23.10 -94.07
N TYR A 151 31.82 -22.34 -93.69
CA TYR A 151 32.80 -21.81 -94.64
C TYR A 151 33.62 -22.91 -95.33
N SER A 152 34.01 -23.96 -94.60
CA SER A 152 34.72 -25.11 -95.19
C SER A 152 33.90 -25.89 -96.22
N LYS A 153 32.56 -25.85 -96.15
CA LYS A 153 31.65 -26.44 -97.15
C LYS A 153 31.43 -25.57 -98.39
N HIS A 154 31.81 -24.30 -98.37
CA HIS A 154 31.64 -23.36 -99.49
C HIS A 154 32.91 -23.22 -100.36
N VAL A 155 34.02 -23.85 -99.98
CA VAL A 155 35.33 -23.79 -100.66
C VAL A 155 35.74 -25.14 -101.27
N ALA A 156 34.84 -26.12 -101.32
CA ALA A 156 35.02 -27.42 -101.98
C ALA A 156 34.14 -27.54 -103.23
#